data_AF-A0AAN8QLV0-F1
#
_entry.id   AF-A0AAN8QLV0-F1
#
_cell.length_a   1.000
_cell.length_b   1.000
_cell.length_c   1.000
_cell.angle_alpha   90.00
_cell.angle_beta   90.00
_cell.angle_gamma   90.00
#
_symmetry.space_group_name_H-M   'P 1'
#
loop_
_entity.id
_entity.type
_entity.pdbx_description
1 polymer ?
#
loop_
_entity_poly.entity_id
_entity_poly.type
_entity_poly.pdbx_seq_one_letter_code
_entity_poly.pdbx_strand_id
1 'polypeptide(L)'
;MQLQIINALSFARSSIAFPRRLTKQIAYPSHLVDYSSPVKVMSTGSVEPVRSIGKSKPAEGVWSLHHMKGDLFSCPEDEALAHCISKDCHMGAGIAVMFKKKFGGVAALKEQKKVPGQCAVLKGHKRFVYYLITKEKYSNKPTYDSLRQSLEDMKFHCLKNGVTAISMPRIGCGLDRLSWDKVAKMLEKIFQPTGIHITVYTLPVKTTGKPSPRGNQVSIDVFCKTK
;
A
#
# COMPACT_ATOMS: atom_id res chain seq x y z
N MET A 1 -50.61 -45.32 -48.11
CA MET A 1 -49.51 -45.84 -47.27
C MET A 1 -48.33 -44.89 -47.43
N GLN A 2 -48.13 -43.79 -46.70
CA GLN A 2 -48.17 -43.50 -45.27
C GLN A 2 -47.23 -44.37 -44.40
N LEU A 3 -46.39 -43.65 -43.63
CA LEU A 3 -45.43 -44.00 -42.56
C LEU A 3 -43.96 -44.25 -42.98
N GLN A 4 -43.08 -43.26 -42.81
CA GLN A 4 -42.20 -42.95 -41.64
C GLN A 4 -41.06 -43.97 -41.49
N ILE A 5 -39.78 -43.57 -41.47
CA ILE A 5 -39.04 -43.26 -40.23
C ILE A 5 -37.85 -42.33 -40.49
N ILE A 6 -37.72 -41.38 -39.58
CA ILE A 6 -36.68 -40.36 -39.40
C ILE A 6 -35.43 -41.01 -38.78
N ASN A 7 -34.21 -40.63 -39.22
CA ASN A 7 -33.05 -40.73 -38.35
C ASN A 7 -32.04 -39.60 -38.65
N ALA A 8 -32.13 -38.55 -37.84
CA ALA A 8 -31.17 -37.45 -37.81
C ALA A 8 -30.09 -37.77 -36.76
N LEU A 9 -28.87 -38.06 -37.20
CA LEU A 9 -27.70 -38.11 -36.34
C LEU A 9 -27.18 -36.68 -36.14
N SER A 10 -27.64 -36.04 -35.07
CA SER A 10 -27.12 -34.75 -34.62
C SER A 10 -25.92 -34.98 -33.69
N PHE A 11 -24.80 -34.35 -34.04
CA PHE A 11 -23.54 -34.38 -33.32
C PHE A 11 -23.70 -33.62 -31.99
N ALA A 12 -23.70 -34.35 -30.87
CA ALA A 12 -23.75 -33.75 -29.54
C ALA A 12 -22.45 -32.98 -29.26
N ARG A 13 -22.53 -31.65 -29.21
CA ARG A 13 -21.48 -30.79 -28.62
C ARG A 13 -21.55 -30.90 -27.10
N SER A 14 -20.55 -31.54 -26.49
CA SER A 14 -20.29 -31.49 -25.07
C SER A 14 -19.92 -30.06 -24.65
N SER A 15 -20.88 -29.32 -24.10
CA SER A 15 -20.62 -28.08 -23.36
C SER A 15 -20.11 -28.46 -21.97
N ILE A 16 -18.80 -28.41 -21.78
CA ILE A 16 -18.18 -28.48 -20.45
C ILE A 16 -18.53 -27.17 -19.74
N ALA A 17 -19.52 -27.24 -18.85
CA ALA A 17 -19.86 -26.18 -17.92
C ALA A 17 -18.71 -26.01 -16.92
N PHE A 18 -18.01 -24.87 -16.99
CA PHE A 18 -17.00 -24.49 -16.03
C PHE A 18 -17.70 -24.08 -14.71
N PRO A 19 -17.43 -24.74 -13.58
CA PRO A 19 -18.12 -24.44 -12.32
C PRO A 19 -17.75 -23.04 -11.82
N ARG A 20 -18.78 -22.26 -11.47
CA ARG A 20 -18.64 -20.99 -10.72
C ARG A 20 -17.89 -21.27 -9.42
N ARG A 21 -16.63 -20.84 -9.35
CA ARG A 21 -15.83 -20.94 -8.13
C ARG A 21 -16.30 -19.86 -7.16
N LEU A 22 -17.04 -20.29 -6.14
CA LEU A 22 -17.35 -19.52 -4.93
C LEU A 22 -16.06 -18.86 -4.42
N THR A 23 -15.97 -17.53 -4.52
CA THR A 23 -14.96 -16.77 -3.78
C THR A 23 -15.39 -16.78 -2.31
N LYS A 24 -14.83 -17.70 -1.53
CA LYS A 24 -14.89 -17.62 -0.07
C LYS A 24 -14.27 -16.29 0.36
N GLN A 25 -15.13 -15.45 0.90
CA GLN A 25 -14.82 -14.21 1.57
C GLN A 25 -13.88 -14.53 2.73
N ILE A 26 -12.61 -14.14 2.61
CA ILE A 26 -11.66 -14.23 3.73
C ILE A 26 -12.07 -13.12 4.69
N ALA A 27 -12.78 -13.50 5.75
CA ALA A 27 -13.08 -12.66 6.88
C ALA A 27 -11.77 -12.35 7.62
N TYR A 28 -11.37 -11.08 7.64
CA TYR A 28 -10.33 -10.60 8.53
C TYR A 28 -10.95 -10.43 9.93
N PRO A 29 -10.36 -11.02 11.00
CA PRO A 29 -10.89 -10.88 12.34
C PRO A 29 -10.77 -9.43 12.81
N SER A 30 -11.93 -8.82 13.03
CA SER A 30 -12.09 -7.51 13.67
C SER A 30 -11.82 -7.63 15.17
N HIS A 31 -10.55 -7.54 15.58
CA HIS A 31 -10.24 -7.16 16.95
C HIS A 31 -10.24 -5.64 17.04
N LEU A 32 -11.23 -5.13 17.79
CA LEU A 32 -11.41 -3.74 18.18
C LEU A 32 -10.12 -3.17 18.79
N VAL A 33 -9.56 -2.16 18.14
CA VAL A 33 -8.71 -1.18 18.81
C VAL A 33 -9.48 0.13 18.75
N ASP A 34 -10.21 0.39 19.81
CA ASP A 34 -10.96 1.62 20.02
C ASP A 34 -9.98 2.77 20.29
N TYR A 35 -9.77 3.61 19.27
CA TYR A 35 -9.10 4.90 19.42
C TYR A 35 -10.17 5.98 19.57
N SER A 36 -10.80 6.02 20.73
CA SER A 36 -11.65 7.12 21.16
C SER A 36 -11.25 7.53 22.58
N SER A 37 -10.56 8.66 22.71
CA SER A 37 -10.50 9.39 23.99
C SER A 37 -11.60 10.47 23.98
N PRO A 38 -12.35 10.64 25.08
CA PRO A 38 -13.54 11.49 25.09
C PRO A 38 -13.19 12.98 25.23
N VAL A 39 -13.72 13.80 24.32
CA VAL A 39 -13.85 15.25 24.51
C VAL A 39 -15.23 15.49 25.14
N LYS A 40 -15.24 16.07 26.35
CA LYS A 40 -16.46 16.41 27.09
C LYS A 40 -16.89 17.83 26.68
N VAL A 41 -18.04 17.97 26.02
CA VAL A 41 -18.70 19.26 25.81
C VAL A 41 -20.17 19.13 26.25
N MET A 42 -20.57 20.07 27.11
CA MET A 42 -21.87 20.10 27.78
C MET A 42 -22.99 20.65 26.87
N SER A 43 -24.22 20.23 27.20
CA SER A 43 -25.56 20.55 26.69
C SER A 43 -25.86 22.04 26.44
N THR A 44 -26.85 22.50 25.66
CA THR A 44 -28.27 22.12 25.47
C THR A 44 -28.77 22.71 24.13
N GLY A 45 -29.85 22.17 23.55
CA GLY A 45 -30.64 22.88 22.52
C GLY A 45 -31.33 21.97 21.49
N SER A 46 -32.64 22.19 21.33
CA SER A 46 -33.63 21.42 20.57
C SER A 46 -33.27 21.09 19.12
N VAL A 47 -33.59 19.86 18.67
CA VAL A 47 -33.34 19.40 17.28
C VAL A 47 -34.66 19.24 16.53
N GLU A 48 -34.88 20.13 15.56
CA GLU A 48 -35.88 20.03 14.49
C GLU A 48 -35.45 18.99 13.42
N PRO A 49 -36.37 18.40 12.63
CA PRO A 49 -36.08 17.21 11.83
C PRO A 49 -35.15 17.53 10.65
N VAL A 50 -33.99 16.86 10.65
CA VAL A 50 -32.96 16.98 9.61
C VAL A 50 -33.46 16.34 8.31
N ARG A 51 -33.63 17.17 7.28
CA ARG A 51 -33.87 16.75 5.89
C ARG A 51 -32.74 15.83 5.42
N SER A 52 -33.13 14.73 4.80
CA SER A 52 -32.25 13.69 4.25
C SER A 52 -31.22 14.27 3.28
N ILE A 53 -29.96 14.31 3.72
CA ILE A 53 -28.82 14.58 2.85
C ILE A 53 -28.62 13.34 1.97
N GLY A 54 -28.85 13.50 0.67
CA GLY A 54 -28.60 12.49 -0.34
C GLY A 54 -27.15 12.01 -0.27
N LYS A 55 -26.96 10.69 -0.27
CA LYS A 55 -25.65 10.06 -0.42
C LYS A 55 -25.08 10.41 -1.79
N SER A 56 -24.26 11.44 -1.88
CA SER A 56 -23.47 11.71 -3.09
C SER A 56 -22.45 10.59 -3.26
N LYS A 57 -22.52 9.88 -4.40
CA LYS A 57 -21.50 8.92 -4.83
C LYS A 57 -20.13 9.62 -4.84
N PRO A 58 -19.04 9.01 -4.34
CA PRO A 58 -17.71 9.56 -4.50
C PRO A 58 -17.40 9.68 -6.00
N ALA A 59 -16.91 10.84 -6.43
CA ALA A 59 -16.45 11.05 -7.79
C ALA A 59 -15.42 9.97 -8.16
N GLU A 60 -15.57 9.35 -9.33
CA GLU A 60 -14.70 8.30 -9.84
C GLU A 60 -13.33 8.88 -10.18
N GLY A 61 -12.46 9.00 -9.17
CA GLY A 61 -11.05 9.29 -9.37
C GLY A 61 -10.35 8.09 -9.99
N VAL A 62 -9.61 8.32 -11.07
CA VAL A 62 -8.79 7.29 -11.72
C VAL A 62 -7.46 7.20 -10.99
N TRP A 63 -7.05 5.99 -10.59
CA TRP A 63 -5.73 5.74 -10.00
C TRP A 63 -4.61 6.13 -11.00
N SER A 64 -3.46 6.58 -10.47
CA SER A 64 -2.26 6.80 -11.28
C SER A 64 -0.97 6.46 -10.53
N LEU A 65 0.04 6.00 -11.28
CA LEU A 65 1.39 5.77 -10.79
C LEU A 65 2.37 6.70 -11.52
N HIS A 66 2.95 7.65 -10.80
CA HIS A 66 3.94 8.58 -11.33
C HIS A 66 5.34 8.24 -10.83
N HIS A 67 6.34 8.52 -11.66
CA HIS A 67 7.75 8.39 -11.30
C HIS A 67 8.40 9.77 -11.30
N MET A 68 9.00 10.13 -10.17
CA MET A 68 9.66 11.42 -9.95
C MET A 68 11.14 11.21 -9.63
N LYS A 69 12.00 12.04 -10.23
CA LYS A 69 13.41 12.12 -9.85
C LYS A 69 13.57 13.23 -8.81
N GLY A 70 14.08 12.90 -7.63
CA GLY A 70 14.23 13.88 -6.56
C GLY A 70 14.25 13.27 -5.17
N ASP A 71 14.32 14.14 -4.17
CA ASP A 71 14.15 13.73 -2.78
C ASP A 71 12.68 13.43 -2.50
N LEU A 72 12.40 12.32 -1.83
CA LEU A 72 11.05 11.96 -1.42
C LEU A 72 10.45 13.01 -0.49
N PHE A 73 11.27 13.59 0.39
CA PHE A 73 10.78 14.50 1.42
C PHE A 73 10.48 15.92 0.91
N SER A 74 10.72 16.18 -0.38
CA SER A 74 10.28 17.41 -1.08
C SER A 74 8.91 17.26 -1.76
N CYS A 75 8.22 16.13 -1.57
CA CYS A 75 6.84 15.97 -2.04
C CYS A 75 5.89 16.99 -1.34
N PRO A 76 4.71 17.29 -1.93
CA PRO A 76 3.76 18.23 -1.35
C PRO A 76 3.41 17.98 0.13
N GLU A 77 3.20 19.08 0.87
CA GLU A 77 2.65 19.25 2.23
C GLU A 77 1.68 18.20 2.78
N ASP A 78 0.73 17.90 1.93
CA ASP A 78 -0.57 17.28 2.18
C ASP A 78 -0.63 15.82 1.71
N GLU A 79 0.34 15.40 0.90
CA GLU A 79 0.45 14.00 0.49
C GLU A 79 0.91 13.10 1.64
N ALA A 80 0.28 11.93 1.74
CA ALA A 80 0.75 10.92 2.68
C ALA A 80 2.11 10.37 2.25
N LEU A 81 2.92 9.93 3.22
CA LEU A 81 4.21 9.29 2.95
C LEU A 81 4.13 7.81 3.27
N ALA A 82 4.86 6.96 2.54
CA ALA A 82 4.96 5.54 2.84
C ALA A 82 6.40 5.01 2.72
N HIS A 83 6.79 4.10 3.62
CA HIS A 83 8.00 3.29 3.48
C HIS A 83 7.89 1.95 4.24
N CYS A 84 8.83 1.04 3.98
CA CYS A 84 8.90 -0.25 4.67
C CYS A 84 9.82 -0.21 5.90
N ILE A 85 9.39 -0.90 6.96
CA ILE A 85 10.20 -1.13 8.17
C ILE A 85 10.04 -2.57 8.69
N SER A 86 10.90 -2.92 9.64
CA SER A 86 10.73 -4.09 10.51
C SER A 86 9.84 -3.77 11.71
N LYS A 87 9.19 -4.79 12.26
CA LYS A 87 8.37 -4.71 13.48
C LYS A 87 9.15 -4.15 14.69
N ASP A 88 10.44 -4.47 14.80
CA ASP A 88 11.31 -3.91 15.85
C ASP A 88 11.54 -2.38 15.76
N CYS A 89 11.08 -1.74 14.68
CA CYS A 89 11.21 -0.31 14.41
C CYS A 89 12.66 0.22 14.53
N HIS A 90 13.66 -0.60 14.18
CA HIS A 90 15.07 -0.22 14.29
C HIS A 90 15.42 1.01 13.44
N MET A 91 14.96 1.01 12.18
CA MET A 91 15.10 2.12 11.21
C MET A 91 16.52 2.70 11.11
N GLY A 92 17.54 1.85 11.18
CA GLY A 92 18.95 2.24 11.23
C GLY A 92 19.67 2.38 9.88
N ALA A 93 19.01 2.14 8.75
CA ALA A 93 19.64 2.23 7.43
C ALA A 93 18.72 2.79 6.34
N GLY A 94 19.34 3.28 5.26
CA GLY A 94 18.62 3.79 4.08
C GLY A 94 17.68 4.95 4.42
N ILE A 95 16.59 5.05 3.66
CA ILE A 95 15.62 6.13 3.83
C ILE A 95 14.91 6.09 5.19
N ALA A 96 14.82 4.93 5.84
CA ALA A 96 14.17 4.78 7.14
C ALA A 96 14.83 5.62 8.25
N VAL A 97 16.14 5.86 8.16
CA VAL A 97 16.85 6.79 9.07
C VAL A 97 16.29 8.20 8.94
N MET A 98 16.01 8.65 7.71
CA MET A 98 15.47 9.98 7.46
C MET A 98 14.03 10.10 7.95
N PHE A 99 13.21 9.06 7.78
CA PHE A 99 11.87 9.00 8.39
C PHE A 99 11.95 9.11 9.92
N LYS A 100 12.82 8.33 10.56
CA LYS A 100 13.04 8.38 12.01
C LYS A 100 13.48 9.76 12.49
N LYS A 101 14.40 10.42 11.77
CA LYS A 101 14.87 11.77 12.10
C LYS A 101 13.79 12.84 11.90
N LYS A 102 13.00 12.76 10.83
CA LYS A 102 12.01 13.79 10.47
C LYS A 102 10.70 13.65 11.26
N PHE A 103 10.24 12.43 11.53
CA PHE A 103 8.93 12.18 12.13
C PHE A 103 8.99 11.57 13.54
N GLY A 104 10.13 11.04 13.97
CA GLY A 104 10.26 10.43 15.29
C GLY A 104 9.24 9.30 15.53
N GLY A 105 8.52 9.37 16.65
CA GLY A 105 7.33 8.55 16.90
C GLY A 105 7.56 7.03 17.09
N VAL A 106 8.81 6.60 17.32
CA VAL A 106 9.15 5.17 17.44
C VAL A 106 8.39 4.47 18.57
N ALA A 107 8.19 5.14 19.71
CA ALA A 107 7.43 4.58 20.82
C ALA A 107 5.96 4.34 20.44
N ALA A 108 5.31 5.35 19.84
CA ALA A 108 3.92 5.24 19.36
C ALA A 108 3.76 4.17 18.28
N LEU A 109 4.73 4.01 17.38
CA LEU A 109 4.73 2.92 16.39
C LEU A 109 4.77 1.54 17.06
N LYS A 110 5.60 1.37 18.10
CA LYS A 110 5.69 0.11 18.84
C LYS A 110 4.43 -0.20 19.65
N GLU A 111 3.78 0.83 20.22
CA GLU A 111 2.51 0.66 20.95
C GLU A 111 1.36 0.18 20.08
N GLN A 112 1.39 0.48 18.78
CA GLN A 112 0.41 -0.07 17.82
C GLN A 112 0.52 -1.59 17.64
N LYS A 113 1.62 -2.21 18.09
CA LYS A 113 1.86 -3.68 18.09
C LYS A 113 1.60 -4.33 16.73
N LYS A 114 1.89 -3.61 15.65
CA LYS A 114 1.69 -4.09 14.28
C LYS A 114 2.69 -5.19 13.94
N VAL A 115 2.24 -6.18 13.19
CA VAL A 115 3.03 -7.35 12.76
C VAL A 115 3.27 -7.32 11.25
N PRO A 116 4.22 -8.13 10.71
CA PRO A 116 4.42 -8.21 9.26
C PRO A 116 3.12 -8.48 8.50
N GLY A 117 2.91 -7.73 7.42
CA GLY A 117 1.64 -7.72 6.69
C GLY A 117 0.66 -6.64 7.13
N GLN A 118 0.98 -5.85 8.16
CA GLN A 118 0.17 -4.72 8.59
C GLN A 118 0.88 -3.38 8.33
N CYS A 119 0.13 -2.30 8.46
CA CYS A 119 0.59 -0.93 8.37
C CYS A 119 0.44 -0.22 9.72
N ALA A 120 1.53 0.33 10.23
CA ALA A 120 1.51 1.28 11.34
C ALA A 120 1.39 2.71 10.79
N VAL A 121 0.74 3.59 11.53
CA VAL A 121 0.42 4.94 11.05
C VAL A 121 0.83 5.97 12.09
N LEU A 122 1.54 7.01 11.67
CA LEU A 122 1.65 8.25 12.43
C LEU A 122 0.84 9.33 11.73
N LYS A 123 0.03 10.06 12.51
CA LYS A 123 -0.64 11.26 12.03
C LYS A 123 0.25 12.47 12.35
N GLY A 124 0.87 13.03 11.32
CA GLY A 124 1.49 14.35 11.40
C GLY A 124 0.42 15.45 11.36
N HIS A 125 0.84 16.71 11.41
CA HIS A 125 -0.12 17.83 11.44
C HIS A 125 -1.02 17.89 10.19
N LYS A 126 -0.46 17.69 9.00
CA LYS A 126 -1.20 17.79 7.72
C LYS A 126 -1.26 16.51 6.89
N ARG A 127 -0.60 15.43 7.33
CA ARG A 127 -0.48 14.20 6.53
C ARG A 127 -0.38 12.95 7.39
N PHE A 128 -0.66 11.81 6.80
CA PHE A 128 -0.33 10.50 7.36
C PHE A 128 1.06 10.05 6.91
N VAL A 129 1.75 9.33 7.80
CA VAL A 129 2.99 8.62 7.48
C VAL A 129 2.77 7.14 7.75
N TYR A 130 2.85 6.36 6.68
CA TYR A 130 2.60 4.93 6.64
C TYR A 130 3.91 4.14 6.77
N TYR A 131 3.93 3.25 7.75
CA TYR A 131 5.04 2.37 8.07
C TYR A 131 4.61 0.94 7.77
N LEU A 132 4.93 0.47 6.56
CA LEU A 132 4.61 -0.87 6.10
C LEU A 132 5.49 -1.87 6.84
N ILE A 133 4.90 -2.68 7.72
CA ILE A 133 5.63 -3.70 8.46
C ILE A 133 5.77 -4.91 7.55
N THR A 134 6.98 -5.15 7.04
CA THR A 134 7.21 -6.21 6.04
C THR A 134 8.07 -7.35 6.57
N LYS A 135 8.62 -7.23 7.78
CA LYS A 135 9.51 -8.24 8.38
C LYS A 135 9.56 -8.14 9.90
N GLU A 136 9.88 -9.24 10.56
CA GLU A 136 9.99 -9.31 12.02
C GLU A 136 11.17 -8.48 12.55
N LYS A 137 12.39 -8.76 12.07
CA LYS A 137 13.61 -8.05 12.47
C LYS A 137 14.24 -7.31 11.30
N TYR A 138 14.98 -6.24 11.57
CA TYR A 138 15.63 -5.44 10.53
C TYR A 138 16.59 -6.25 9.64
N SER A 139 17.21 -7.31 10.19
CA SER A 139 18.14 -8.20 9.51
C SER A 139 17.46 -9.21 8.57
N ASN A 140 16.15 -9.46 8.75
CA ASN A 140 15.39 -10.34 7.86
C ASN A 140 15.14 -9.68 6.50
N LYS A 141 14.72 -10.50 5.53
CA LYS A 141 14.23 -10.04 4.22
C LYS A 141 12.71 -10.17 4.18
N PRO A 142 12.00 -9.16 3.66
CA PRO A 142 10.56 -9.27 3.49
C PRO A 142 10.21 -10.23 2.37
N THR A 143 8.97 -10.72 2.39
CA THR A 143 8.38 -11.51 1.30
C THR A 143 7.42 -10.64 0.48
N TYR A 144 7.13 -11.03 -0.76
CA TYR A 144 6.10 -10.36 -1.55
C TYR A 144 4.74 -10.40 -0.87
N ASP A 145 4.41 -11.48 -0.15
CA ASP A 145 3.15 -11.58 0.57
C ASP A 145 3.05 -10.62 1.75
N SER A 146 4.13 -10.47 2.52
CA SER A 146 4.17 -9.50 3.62
C SER A 146 4.00 -8.06 3.11
N LEU A 147 4.64 -7.73 1.98
CA LEU A 147 4.48 -6.43 1.35
C LEU A 147 3.05 -6.23 0.85
N ARG A 148 2.49 -7.21 0.13
CA ARG A 148 1.12 -7.16 -0.40
C ARG A 148 0.10 -6.89 0.70
N GLN A 149 0.16 -7.66 1.79
CA GLN A 149 -0.76 -7.50 2.93
C GLN A 149 -0.61 -6.12 3.56
N SER A 150 0.63 -5.64 3.75
CA SER A 150 0.85 -4.30 4.33
C SER A 150 0.30 -3.17 3.44
N LEU A 151 0.37 -3.32 2.12
CA LEU A 151 -0.20 -2.38 1.16
C LEU A 151 -1.73 -2.43 1.17
N GLU A 152 -2.34 -3.62 1.33
CA GLU A 152 -3.78 -3.77 1.49
C GLU A 152 -4.28 -3.11 2.79
N ASP A 153 -3.57 -3.27 3.91
CA ASP A 153 -3.88 -2.60 5.19
C ASP A 153 -3.72 -1.07 5.07
N MET A 154 -2.67 -0.60 4.39
CA MET A 154 -2.49 0.82 4.07
C MET A 154 -3.63 1.36 3.21
N LYS A 155 -4.04 0.64 2.16
CA LYS A 155 -5.18 1.03 1.31
C LYS A 155 -6.45 1.17 2.13
N PHE A 156 -6.74 0.22 3.00
CA PHE A 156 -7.90 0.28 3.88
C PHE A 156 -7.91 1.56 4.73
N HIS A 157 -6.76 1.90 5.33
CA HIS A 157 -6.62 3.15 6.07
C HIS A 157 -6.82 4.39 5.18
N CYS A 158 -6.28 4.39 3.96
CA CYS A 158 -6.42 5.50 3.02
C CYS A 158 -7.89 5.78 2.69
N LEU A 159 -8.64 4.73 2.32
CA LEU A 159 -10.06 4.85 1.99
C LEU A 159 -10.89 5.33 3.18
N LYS A 160 -10.61 4.82 4.39
CA LYS A 160 -11.31 5.21 5.61
C LYS A 160 -11.09 6.69 5.98
N ASN A 161 -9.92 7.24 5.67
CA ASN A 161 -9.52 8.59 6.09
C ASN A 161 -9.46 9.61 4.93
N GLY A 162 -9.97 9.26 3.75
CA GLY A 162 -10.00 10.17 2.61
C GLY A 162 -8.62 10.55 2.06
N VAL A 163 -7.62 9.66 2.20
CA VAL A 163 -6.29 9.90 1.61
C VAL A 163 -6.33 9.55 0.13
N THR A 164 -6.05 10.54 -0.71
CA THR A 164 -6.11 10.42 -2.17
C THR A 164 -4.73 10.45 -2.84
N ALA A 165 -3.67 10.81 -2.13
CA ALA A 165 -2.32 10.90 -2.69
C ALA A 165 -1.25 10.38 -1.74
N ILE A 166 -0.33 9.56 -2.26
CA ILE A 166 0.75 8.92 -1.51
C ILE A 166 2.08 9.09 -2.25
N SER A 167 3.07 9.63 -1.55
CA SER A 167 4.46 9.71 -1.99
C SER A 167 5.30 8.64 -1.30
N MET A 168 6.07 7.86 -2.08
CA MET A 168 6.89 6.76 -1.55
C MET A 168 8.20 6.57 -2.33
N PRO A 169 9.23 5.94 -1.75
CA PRO A 169 10.41 5.52 -2.51
C PRO A 169 10.09 4.24 -3.28
N ARG A 170 11.09 3.66 -3.97
CA ARG A 170 11.02 2.27 -4.46
C ARG A 170 11.00 1.26 -3.30
N ILE A 171 9.83 1.10 -2.67
CA ILE A 171 9.62 0.30 -1.46
C ILE A 171 10.04 -1.16 -1.66
N GLY A 172 10.69 -1.74 -0.65
CA GLY A 172 11.15 -3.13 -0.66
C GLY A 172 12.30 -3.48 -1.62
N CYS A 173 12.78 -2.55 -2.46
CA CYS A 173 13.68 -2.90 -3.58
C CYS A 173 15.18 -2.64 -3.32
N GLY A 174 15.53 -1.87 -2.29
CA GLY A 174 16.92 -1.62 -1.91
C GLY A 174 17.50 -2.77 -1.07
N LEU A 175 17.70 -2.50 0.23
CA LEU A 175 18.27 -3.49 1.17
C LEU A 175 17.42 -4.75 1.35
N ASP A 176 16.14 -4.64 1.03
CA ASP A 176 15.15 -5.70 1.14
C ASP A 176 15.11 -6.63 -0.10
N ARG A 177 15.79 -6.25 -1.20
CA ARG A 177 16.07 -7.08 -2.38
C ARG A 177 14.84 -7.59 -3.15
N LEU A 178 13.67 -6.99 -2.99
CA LEU A 178 12.53 -7.25 -3.88
C LEU A 178 12.78 -6.62 -5.26
N SER A 179 12.14 -7.18 -6.29
CA SER A 179 12.19 -6.65 -7.65
C SER A 179 11.14 -5.56 -7.82
N TRP A 180 11.56 -4.38 -8.29
CA TRP A 180 10.67 -3.25 -8.53
C TRP A 180 9.55 -3.59 -9.51
N ASP A 181 9.83 -4.35 -10.57
CA ASP A 181 8.81 -4.71 -11.56
C ASP A 181 7.65 -5.53 -10.95
N LYS A 182 7.97 -6.37 -9.96
CA LYS A 182 6.95 -7.12 -9.21
C LYS A 182 6.21 -6.22 -8.23
N VAL A 183 6.90 -5.29 -7.57
CA VAL A 183 6.30 -4.33 -6.64
C VAL A 183 5.38 -3.35 -7.37
N ALA A 184 5.78 -2.81 -8.52
CA ALA A 184 4.97 -1.91 -9.33
C ALA A 184 3.66 -2.58 -9.78
N LYS A 185 3.73 -3.82 -10.29
CA LYS A 185 2.54 -4.62 -10.63
C LYS A 185 1.63 -4.88 -9.42
N MET A 186 2.21 -4.99 -8.23
CA MET A 186 1.45 -5.17 -7.00
C MET A 186 0.73 -3.88 -6.58
N LEU A 187 1.40 -2.73 -6.68
CA LEU A 187 0.78 -1.42 -6.44
C LEU A 187 -0.41 -1.21 -7.39
N GLU A 188 -0.21 -1.46 -8.68
CA GLU A 188 -1.28 -1.38 -9.68
C GLU A 188 -2.48 -2.25 -9.30
N LYS A 189 -2.29 -3.55 -9.05
CA LYS A 189 -3.39 -4.45 -8.68
C LYS A 189 -4.15 -4.02 -7.42
N ILE A 190 -3.46 -3.47 -6.43
CA ILE A 190 -4.07 -3.12 -5.14
C ILE A 190 -4.84 -1.80 -5.23
N PHE A 191 -4.28 -0.80 -5.92
CA PHE A 191 -4.76 0.58 -5.94
C PHE A 191 -5.53 0.97 -7.20
N GLN A 192 -5.43 0.23 -8.30
CA GLN A 192 -6.22 0.46 -9.52
C GLN A 192 -7.74 0.60 -9.27
N PRO A 193 -8.37 -0.20 -8.39
CA PRO A 193 -9.80 -0.04 -8.09
C PRO A 193 -10.14 1.20 -7.25
N THR A 194 -9.15 2.04 -6.93
CA THR A 194 -9.28 3.23 -6.09
C THR A 194 -8.90 4.48 -6.88
N GLY A 195 -9.31 5.65 -6.41
CA GLY A 195 -8.84 6.94 -6.93
C GLY A 195 -7.60 7.47 -6.22
N ILE A 196 -6.74 6.58 -5.68
CA ILE A 196 -5.52 6.99 -4.96
C ILE A 196 -4.38 7.15 -5.96
N HIS A 197 -3.73 8.31 -5.95
CA HIS A 197 -2.54 8.61 -6.74
C HIS A 197 -1.28 8.22 -5.97
N ILE A 198 -0.35 7.53 -6.65
CA ILE A 198 0.94 7.16 -6.07
C ILE A 198 2.07 7.80 -6.86
N THR A 199 2.98 8.47 -6.15
CA THR A 199 4.18 9.07 -6.71
C THR A 199 5.42 8.38 -6.14
N VAL A 200 6.21 7.76 -7.01
CA VAL A 200 7.42 7.03 -6.65
C VAL A 200 8.65 7.89 -6.89
N TYR A 201 9.36 8.22 -5.82
CA TYR A 201 10.58 9.02 -5.87
C TYR A 201 11.82 8.14 -6.01
N THR A 202 12.71 8.54 -6.92
CA THR A 202 14.04 7.95 -7.08
C THR A 202 15.10 9.05 -7.11
N LEU A 203 16.11 8.93 -6.25
CA LEU A 203 17.24 9.86 -6.27
C LEU A 203 18.00 9.75 -7.59
N PRO A 204 18.50 10.87 -8.15
CA PRO A 204 19.36 10.82 -9.33
C PRO A 204 20.63 10.02 -9.03
N VAL A 205 21.01 9.13 -9.95
CA VAL A 205 22.24 8.35 -9.84
C VAL A 205 23.42 9.32 -9.95
N LYS A 206 24.26 9.40 -8.91
CA LYS A 206 25.55 10.07 -9.01
C LYS A 206 26.51 9.12 -9.73
N THR A 207 26.81 9.38 -11.00
CA THR A 207 27.84 8.65 -11.74
C THR A 207 29.19 8.94 -11.07
N THR A 208 29.68 8.03 -10.23
CA THR A 208 31.07 8.12 -9.77
C THR A 208 31.95 7.60 -10.91
N GLY A 209 32.74 8.49 -11.52
CA GLY A 209 33.54 8.23 -12.71
C GLY A 209 34.75 7.29 -12.46
N LYS A 210 34.52 6.06 -12.01
CA LYS A 210 35.53 5.00 -12.11
C LYS A 210 34.99 3.85 -12.97
N PRO A 211 35.58 3.58 -14.16
CA PRO A 211 35.23 2.40 -14.93
C PRO A 211 35.63 1.14 -14.14
N SER A 212 34.65 0.28 -13.87
CA SER A 212 34.88 -1.07 -13.34
C SER A 212 35.46 -1.94 -14.46
N PRO A 213 36.57 -2.66 -14.24
CA PRO A 213 37.20 -3.51 -15.25
C PRO A 213 36.49 -4.87 -15.44
N ARG A 214 35.25 -5.05 -14.96
CA ARG A 214 34.48 -6.27 -15.20
C ARG A 214 33.08 -5.91 -15.72
N GLY A 215 32.80 -6.40 -16.93
CA GLY A 215 31.57 -6.17 -17.67
C GLY A 215 30.32 -6.63 -16.93
N ASN A 216 29.25 -5.87 -17.15
CA ASN A 216 27.85 -6.12 -16.81
C ASN A 216 27.51 -6.50 -15.35
N GLN A 217 27.32 -5.46 -14.52
CA GLN A 217 26.06 -5.21 -13.81
C GLN A 217 26.15 -3.81 -13.17
N VAL A 218 25.31 -2.86 -13.59
CA VAL A 218 25.17 -1.58 -12.87
C VAL A 218 24.50 -1.88 -11.54
N SER A 219 25.26 -1.85 -10.44
CA SER A 219 24.67 -1.87 -9.09
C SER A 219 23.94 -0.54 -8.87
N ILE A 220 22.62 -0.62 -8.68
CA ILE A 220 21.85 0.49 -8.11
C ILE A 220 22.12 0.54 -6.60
N ASP A 221 23.32 0.98 -6.23
CA ASP A 221 23.64 1.33 -4.85
C ASP A 221 22.93 2.64 -4.49
N VAL A 222 21.63 2.55 -4.22
CA VAL A 222 20.91 3.55 -3.43
C VAL A 222 21.22 3.26 -1.97
N PHE A 223 22.43 3.62 -1.54
CA PHE A 223 22.78 3.62 -0.13
C PHE A 223 23.22 5.02 0.28
N CYS A 224 22.36 5.69 1.04
CA CYS A 224 22.79 6.74 1.96
C CYS A 224 23.67 6.06 3.02
N LYS A 225 24.98 5.95 2.75
CA LYS A 225 25.96 5.60 3.78
C LYS A 225 26.02 6.81 4.70
N THR A 226 25.40 6.70 5.87
CA THR A 226 25.75 7.58 6.99
C THR A 226 26.96 6.96 7.68
N LYS A 227 27.95 7.81 7.93
CA LYS A 227 29.21 7.50 8.61
C LYS A 227 28.96 6.91 9.99
#